data_AF-A0A0G4KZZ4-F1
#
_entry.id   AF-A0A0G4KZZ4-F1
#
_cell.length_a   1.000
_cell.length_b   1.000
_cell.length_c   1.000
_cell.angle_alpha   90.00
_cell.angle_beta   90.00
_cell.angle_gamma   90.00
#
_symmetry.space_group_name_H-M   'P 1'
#
loop_
_entity.id
_entity.type
_entity.pdbx_description
1 polymer ?
#
loop_
_entity_poly.entity_id
_entity_poly.type
_entity_poly.pdbx_seq_one_letter_code
_entity_poly.pdbx_strand_id
1 'polypeptide(L)'
;MANNLVAPVAGQPLFRAVASSTRPLYQLLRCVNFTKQIHVLVTEEGIRFSADLTRVMQGTASLDKKLFTTYSLNIPQSDDDSQPELPSFQIQLPALLETLQIFGAVDSATRTQKAEQDPYRSNLRNYRPEAFSNQTLGIGGTCCLQLEEEGGPLSIIIEESGVKTVANLSTYVPEIPEDIPFNRDELAYKIIMQSRYLLDALAELSPNGPKRLTITTSKNQPYLTLAGTGDLGSSVVDFAKGRELLETFAVQERWAQTY
;
A
#
# COMPACT_ATOMS: atom_id res chain seq x y z
N MET A 1 45.00 13.16 18.25
CA MET A 1 43.65 13.75 18.13
C MET A 1 42.70 12.58 17.96
N ALA A 2 41.74 12.43 18.87
CA ALA A 2 40.99 11.19 19.08
C ALA A 2 39.98 10.93 17.95
N ASN A 3 40.03 9.72 17.38
CA ASN A 3 38.95 9.15 16.59
C ASN A 3 37.78 8.84 17.54
N ASN A 4 36.70 9.60 17.43
CA ASN A 4 35.42 9.23 18.03
C ASN A 4 34.78 8.14 17.17
N LEU A 5 35.20 6.89 17.39
CA LEU A 5 34.39 5.72 17.09
C LEU A 5 33.18 5.78 18.03
N VAL A 6 32.03 6.17 17.51
CA VAL A 6 30.76 6.08 18.23
C VAL A 6 30.44 4.60 18.35
N ALA A 7 30.73 4.01 19.51
CA ALA A 7 30.24 2.69 19.86
C ALA A 7 28.70 2.67 19.78
N PRO A 8 28.07 1.54 19.41
CA PRO A 8 26.62 1.44 19.42
C PRO A 8 26.12 1.71 20.84
N VAL A 9 25.22 2.69 20.96
CA VAL A 9 24.62 3.06 22.24
C VAL A 9 23.77 1.88 22.72
N ALA A 10 24.26 1.16 23.74
CA ALA A 10 23.55 0.03 24.33
C ALA A 10 22.11 0.42 24.68
N GLY A 11 21.14 -0.25 24.05
CA GLY A 11 19.71 -0.04 24.28
C GLY A 11 18.93 0.66 23.16
N GLN A 12 19.53 0.91 21.99
CA GLN A 12 18.79 1.39 20.82
C GLN A 12 18.27 0.22 19.98
N PRO A 13 17.01 0.24 19.53
CA PRO A 13 16.46 -0.81 18.68
C PRO A 13 17.13 -0.81 17.30
N LEU A 14 17.25 -1.99 16.68
CA LEU A 14 17.71 -2.17 15.30
C LEU A 14 16.95 -1.26 14.33
N PHE A 15 15.63 -1.16 14.46
CA PHE A 15 14.81 -0.28 13.65
C PHE A 15 13.72 0.39 14.49
N ARG A 16 13.49 1.68 14.24
CA ARG A 16 12.41 2.43 14.85
C ARG A 16 11.90 3.53 13.91
N ALA A 17 10.60 3.53 13.66
CA ALA A 17 9.92 4.56 12.88
C ALA A 17 8.64 5.04 13.57
N VAL A 18 8.49 6.35 13.76
CA VAL A 18 7.33 6.97 14.42
C VAL A 18 6.54 7.77 13.40
N ALA A 19 5.28 7.43 13.20
CA ALA A 19 4.32 8.19 12.40
C ALA A 19 3.37 8.97 13.31
N SER A 20 2.93 10.15 12.84
CA SER A 20 1.92 10.97 13.52
C SER A 20 0.48 10.48 13.31
N SER A 21 0.28 9.43 12.53
CA SER A 21 -1.02 8.81 12.27
C SER A 21 -0.85 7.38 11.74
N THR A 22 -1.75 6.48 12.13
CA THR A 22 -1.85 5.12 11.55
C THR A 22 -2.52 5.11 10.19
N ARG A 23 -3.29 6.15 9.83
CA ARG A 23 -4.17 6.15 8.66
C ARG A 23 -3.43 6.07 7.32
N PRO A 24 -2.37 6.85 7.06
CA PRO A 24 -1.61 6.72 5.81
C PRO A 24 -0.97 5.33 5.66
N LEU A 25 -0.41 4.80 6.77
CA LEU A 25 0.17 3.45 6.81
C LEU A 25 -0.89 2.40 6.43
N TYR A 26 -2.04 2.45 7.10
CA TYR A 26 -3.15 1.54 6.85
C TYR A 26 -3.67 1.63 5.40
N GLN A 27 -3.86 2.85 4.88
CA GLN A 27 -4.37 3.03 3.52
C GLN A 27 -3.42 2.50 2.45
N LEU A 28 -2.10 2.70 2.62
CA LEU A 28 -1.09 2.20 1.69
C LEU A 28 -0.97 0.67 1.78
N LEU A 29 -0.94 0.11 2.98
CA LEU A 29 -0.84 -1.34 3.18
C LEU A 29 -2.10 -2.09 2.70
N ARG A 30 -3.27 -1.45 2.73
CA ARG A 30 -4.49 -2.01 2.13
C ARG A 30 -4.37 -2.24 0.62
N CYS A 31 -3.58 -1.45 -0.09
CA CYS A 31 -3.42 -1.59 -1.54
C CYS A 31 -2.74 -2.91 -1.93
N VAL A 32 -2.01 -3.54 -1.00
CA VAL A 32 -1.33 -4.82 -1.20
C VAL A 32 -1.98 -5.97 -0.41
N ASN A 33 -3.20 -5.78 0.09
CA ASN A 33 -3.94 -6.76 0.88
C ASN A 33 -4.65 -7.83 0.03
N PHE A 34 -3.87 -8.57 -0.75
CA PHE A 34 -4.34 -9.72 -1.54
C PHE A 34 -3.61 -11.03 -1.17
N THR A 35 -2.64 -10.98 -0.25
CA THR A 35 -1.94 -12.13 0.31
C THR A 35 -1.98 -12.11 1.84
N LYS A 36 -1.80 -13.28 2.47
CA LYS A 36 -1.77 -13.37 3.95
C LYS A 36 -0.40 -12.99 4.51
N GLN A 37 0.66 -13.38 3.83
CA GLN A 37 2.04 -13.09 4.20
C GLN A 37 2.64 -12.14 3.17
N ILE A 38 3.41 -11.19 3.67
CA ILE A 38 4.13 -10.23 2.86
C ILE A 38 5.57 -10.12 3.33
N HIS A 39 6.44 -9.79 2.39
CA HIS A 39 7.84 -9.49 2.62
C HIS A 39 8.01 -8.02 3.02
N VAL A 40 8.82 -7.79 4.04
CA VAL A 40 9.17 -6.45 4.54
C VAL A 40 10.68 -6.28 4.40
N LEU A 41 11.08 -5.18 3.79
CA LEU A 41 12.46 -4.75 3.67
C LEU A 41 12.59 -3.36 4.27
N VAL A 42 13.46 -3.22 5.26
CA VAL A 42 13.76 -1.94 5.92
C VAL A 42 15.05 -1.38 5.32
N THR A 43 15.00 -0.15 4.83
CA THR A 43 16.11 0.53 4.14
C THR A 43 16.35 1.91 4.75
N GLU A 44 17.49 2.54 4.50
CA GLU A 44 17.73 3.91 4.99
C GLU A 44 16.74 4.96 4.45
N GLU A 45 16.11 4.69 3.30
CA GLU A 45 15.13 5.57 2.67
C GLU A 45 13.69 5.32 3.11
N GLY A 46 13.42 4.20 3.81
CA GLY A 46 12.07 3.84 4.21
C GLY A 46 11.82 2.34 4.27
N ILE A 47 10.54 1.97 4.26
CA ILE A 47 10.09 0.58 4.41
C ILE A 47 9.38 0.14 3.14
N ARG A 48 9.75 -1.02 2.59
CA ARG A 48 9.09 -1.64 1.44
C ARG A 48 8.33 -2.87 1.90
N PHE A 49 7.06 -2.94 1.50
CA PHE A 49 6.17 -4.07 1.70
C PHE A 49 5.85 -4.68 0.36
N SER A 50 6.15 -5.96 0.18
CA SER A 50 5.95 -6.70 -1.07
C SER A 50 5.04 -7.90 -0.84
N ALA A 51 3.94 -7.94 -1.57
CA ALA A 51 3.01 -9.06 -1.62
C ALA A 51 3.20 -9.81 -2.95
N ASP A 52 3.31 -11.14 -2.88
CA ASP A 52 3.39 -12.01 -4.05
C ASP A 52 2.27 -13.06 -4.00
N LEU A 53 1.56 -13.19 -5.12
CA LEU A 53 0.56 -14.21 -5.34
C LEU A 53 1.01 -15.13 -6.45
N THR A 54 1.60 -16.26 -6.05
CA THR A 54 1.96 -17.38 -6.95
C THR A 54 2.87 -16.97 -8.12
N ARG A 55 3.72 -15.94 -7.95
CA ARG A 55 4.58 -15.38 -8.99
C ARG A 55 3.88 -14.82 -10.23
N VAL A 56 2.55 -14.66 -10.19
CA VAL A 56 1.74 -14.12 -11.30
C VAL A 56 1.33 -12.68 -11.03
N MET A 57 1.20 -12.32 -9.76
CA MET A 57 0.81 -10.97 -9.33
C MET A 57 1.69 -10.54 -8.16
N GLN A 58 2.37 -9.42 -8.36
CA GLN A 58 3.21 -8.80 -7.35
C GLN A 58 2.71 -7.38 -7.08
N GLY A 59 2.68 -6.99 -5.81
CA GLY A 59 2.23 -5.68 -5.37
C GLY A 59 3.19 -5.14 -4.34
N THR A 60 3.67 -3.91 -4.55
CA THR A 60 4.65 -3.29 -3.66
C THR A 60 4.12 -1.95 -3.15
N ALA A 61 4.13 -1.78 -1.83
CA ALA A 61 3.89 -0.51 -1.16
C ALA A 61 5.19 -0.03 -0.53
N SER A 62 5.63 1.18 -0.88
CA SER A 62 6.84 1.78 -0.30
C SER A 62 6.46 3.00 0.55
N LEU A 63 6.97 3.01 1.78
CA LEU A 63 6.77 4.06 2.78
C LEU A 63 8.09 4.82 2.93
N ASP A 64 8.17 6.01 2.33
CA ASP A 64 9.34 6.91 2.44
C ASP A 64 9.53 7.37 3.88
N LYS A 65 10.79 7.48 4.34
CA LYS A 65 11.17 7.99 5.66
C LYS A 65 10.51 9.33 6.01
N LYS A 66 10.18 10.16 5.02
CA LYS A 66 9.49 11.45 5.17
C LYS A 66 8.05 11.32 5.72
N LEU A 67 7.45 10.14 5.66
CA LEU A 67 6.14 9.88 6.28
C LEU A 67 6.22 9.75 7.80
N PHE A 68 7.44 9.60 8.34
CA PHE A 68 7.69 9.41 9.75
C PHE A 68 8.29 10.69 10.36
N THR A 69 7.85 11.02 11.58
CA THR A 69 8.45 12.10 12.38
C THR A 69 9.82 11.71 12.92
N THR A 70 10.07 10.41 13.09
CA THR A 70 11.36 9.86 13.49
C THR A 70 11.58 8.56 12.72
N TYR A 71 12.76 8.39 12.13
CA TYR A 71 13.15 7.17 11.44
C TYR A 71 14.62 6.89 11.79
N SER A 72 14.89 5.74 12.38
CA SER A 72 16.24 5.30 12.76
C SER A 72 16.42 3.83 12.41
N LEU A 73 17.53 3.53 11.74
CA LEU A 73 17.94 2.19 11.37
C LEU A 73 19.40 2.01 11.80
N ASN A 74 19.64 1.09 12.73
CA ASN A 74 20.92 0.87 13.38
C ASN A 74 21.49 -0.47 12.93
N ILE A 75 22.06 -0.51 11.73
CA ILE A 75 22.62 -1.74 11.18
C ILE A 75 23.98 -2.01 11.86
N PRO A 76 24.21 -3.20 12.44
CA PRO A 76 25.53 -3.57 12.93
C PRO A 76 26.51 -3.57 11.76
N GLN A 77 27.57 -2.77 11.85
CA GLN A 77 28.62 -2.73 10.84
C GLN A 77 29.42 -4.04 10.91
N SER A 78 29.46 -4.79 9.80
CA SER A 78 30.44 -5.86 9.62
C SER A 78 31.80 -5.24 9.29
N ASP A 79 32.88 -5.76 9.90
CA ASP A 79 34.28 -5.32 9.66
C ASP A 79 34.81 -5.69 8.26
N ASP A 80 33.99 -6.33 7.42
CA ASP A 80 34.34 -6.79 6.08
C ASP A 80 33.66 -5.90 5.03
N ASP A 81 34.35 -5.57 3.93
CA ASP A 81 33.94 -4.67 2.81
C ASP A 81 32.63 -5.08 2.07
N SER A 82 31.89 -6.01 2.66
CA SER A 82 30.53 -6.46 2.33
C SER A 82 29.47 -5.37 2.50
N GLN A 83 28.47 -5.36 1.60
CA GLN A 83 27.32 -4.46 1.73
C GLN A 83 26.55 -4.76 3.03
N PRO A 84 26.02 -3.72 3.72
CA PRO A 84 25.28 -3.91 4.96
C PRO A 84 24.03 -4.77 4.73
N GLU A 85 23.87 -5.82 5.54
CA GLU A 85 22.67 -6.66 5.52
C GLU A 85 21.48 -5.87 6.07
N LEU A 86 20.54 -5.54 5.17
CA LEU A 86 19.34 -4.80 5.51
C LEU A 86 18.32 -5.72 6.20
N PRO A 87 17.65 -5.27 7.28
CA PRO A 87 16.66 -6.09 7.96
C PRO A 87 15.52 -6.51 7.01
N SER A 88 15.36 -7.82 6.86
CA SER A 88 14.38 -8.41 5.95
C SER A 88 13.66 -9.56 6.61
N PHE A 89 12.32 -9.53 6.56
CA PHE A 89 11.49 -10.52 7.23
C PHE A 89 10.10 -10.60 6.60
N GLN A 90 9.37 -11.66 6.90
CA GLN A 90 7.96 -11.80 6.55
C GLN A 90 7.05 -11.56 7.76
N ILE A 91 5.86 -11.02 7.51
CA ILE A 91 4.82 -10.85 8.54
C ILE A 91 3.44 -11.19 7.97
N GLN A 92 2.49 -11.45 8.88
CA GLN A 92 1.09 -11.59 8.52
C GLN A 92 0.45 -10.21 8.31
N LEU A 93 0.14 -9.88 7.06
CA LEU A 93 -0.48 -8.60 6.70
C LEU A 93 -1.85 -8.37 7.38
N PRO A 94 -2.74 -9.37 7.50
CA PRO A 94 -4.01 -9.18 8.21
C PRO A 94 -3.81 -8.71 9.66
N ALA A 95 -2.86 -9.30 10.39
CA ALA A 95 -2.56 -8.93 11.78
C ALA A 95 -2.00 -7.49 11.87
N LEU A 96 -1.16 -7.09 10.92
CA LEU A 96 -0.68 -5.70 10.81
C LEU A 96 -1.84 -4.72 10.54
N LEU A 97 -2.72 -5.04 9.61
CA LEU A 97 -3.86 -4.18 9.27
C LEU A 97 -4.84 -4.04 10.44
N GLU A 98 -5.17 -5.15 11.11
CA GLU A 98 -6.02 -5.15 12.30
C GLU A 98 -5.41 -4.28 13.42
N THR A 99 -4.10 -4.42 13.65
CA THR A 99 -3.38 -3.62 14.66
C THR A 99 -3.45 -2.13 14.35
N LEU A 100 -3.22 -1.74 13.09
CA LEU A 100 -3.30 -0.33 12.67
C LEU A 100 -4.72 0.25 12.77
N GLN A 101 -5.75 -0.60 12.80
CA GLN A 101 -7.16 -0.22 12.90
C GLN A 101 -7.73 -0.21 14.32
N ILE A 102 -6.98 -0.61 15.35
CA ILE A 102 -7.48 -0.74 16.73
C ILE A 102 -8.27 0.50 17.18
N PHE A 103 -7.78 1.70 16.87
CA PHE A 103 -8.47 2.95 17.19
C PHE A 103 -9.22 3.60 16.01
N GLY A 104 -9.05 3.11 14.78
CA GLY A 104 -9.83 3.57 13.62
C GLY A 104 -11.23 2.93 13.51
N ALA A 105 -11.45 1.80 14.17
CA ALA A 105 -12.74 1.10 14.17
C ALA A 105 -13.85 1.89 14.89
N VAL A 106 -13.51 2.61 15.96
CA VAL A 106 -14.47 3.42 16.74
C VAL A 106 -15.01 4.62 15.95
N ASP A 107 -14.16 5.27 15.15
CA ASP A 107 -14.55 6.33 14.21
C ASP A 107 -15.43 5.84 13.07
N SER A 108 -15.25 4.59 12.67
CA SER A 108 -16.04 3.97 11.60
C SER A 108 -17.47 3.67 12.08
N ALA A 109 -17.61 3.15 13.30
CA ALA A 109 -18.90 2.86 13.91
C ALA A 109 -19.76 4.13 14.14
N THR A 110 -19.14 5.23 14.57
CA THR A 110 -19.84 6.52 14.76
C THR A 110 -20.24 7.17 13.43
N ARG A 111 -19.49 6.94 12.34
CA ARG A 111 -19.90 7.35 10.98
C ARG A 111 -21.07 6.52 10.45
N THR A 112 -21.10 5.22 10.66
CA THR A 112 -22.21 4.36 10.22
C THR A 112 -23.51 4.79 10.89
N GLN A 113 -23.48 5.12 12.18
CA GLN A 113 -24.65 5.66 12.90
C GLN A 113 -25.11 7.03 12.36
N LYS A 114 -24.19 7.92 11.97
CA LYS A 114 -24.55 9.20 11.33
C LYS A 114 -25.10 9.03 9.91
N ALA A 115 -24.67 8.00 9.18
CA ALA A 115 -25.18 7.70 7.84
C ALA A 115 -26.59 7.11 7.86
N GLU A 116 -26.95 6.34 8.90
CA GLU A 116 -28.31 5.82 9.10
C GLU A 116 -29.35 6.91 9.41
N GLN A 117 -28.91 8.08 9.90
CA GLN A 117 -29.79 9.18 10.30
C GLN A 117 -30.33 10.01 9.11
N ASP A 118 -29.76 9.86 7.90
CA ASP A 118 -30.16 10.64 6.70
C ASP A 118 -30.11 9.78 5.40
N PRO A 119 -31.10 8.90 5.16
CA PRO A 119 -31.12 7.98 4.01
C PRO A 119 -31.30 8.64 2.62
N TYR A 120 -31.54 9.95 2.54
CA TYR A 120 -31.74 10.69 1.29
C TYR A 120 -30.48 11.40 0.76
N ARG A 121 -29.33 11.31 1.46
CA ARG A 121 -28.06 11.76 0.88
C ARG A 121 -27.49 10.68 -0.04
N SER A 122 -27.61 10.94 -1.35
CA SER A 122 -26.94 10.21 -2.44
C SER A 122 -25.56 9.65 -2.04
N ASN A 123 -25.44 8.33 -2.13
CA ASN A 123 -24.21 7.56 -1.91
C ASN A 123 -23.06 7.89 -2.89
N LEU A 124 -23.30 8.71 -3.92
CA LEU A 124 -22.31 9.03 -4.95
C LEU A 124 -21.28 10.09 -4.51
N ARG A 125 -21.52 10.82 -3.41
CA ARG A 125 -20.58 11.83 -2.88
C ARG A 125 -19.77 11.39 -1.66
N ASN A 126 -19.95 10.15 -1.19
CA ASN A 126 -19.24 9.62 -0.02
C ASN A 126 -17.86 9.01 -0.35
N TYR A 127 -17.29 9.32 -1.52
CA TYR A 127 -15.96 8.85 -1.90
C TYR A 127 -14.86 9.61 -1.13
N ARG A 128 -14.69 9.19 0.13
CA ARG A 128 -13.55 9.30 1.06
C ARG A 128 -12.98 10.70 1.38
N PRO A 129 -12.56 10.93 2.64
CA PRO A 129 -11.63 12.01 2.93
C PRO A 129 -10.28 11.68 2.28
N GLU A 130 -9.65 12.66 1.64
CA GLU A 130 -8.33 12.60 1.03
C GLU A 130 -7.39 11.70 1.84
N ALA A 131 -6.60 10.86 1.17
CA ALA A 131 -5.69 9.90 1.81
C ALA A 131 -4.73 10.55 2.84
N PHE A 132 -4.54 11.86 2.72
CA PHE A 132 -3.68 12.68 3.59
C PHE A 132 -4.43 13.84 4.28
N SER A 133 -5.77 13.82 4.34
CA SER A 133 -6.53 14.87 5.05
C SER A 133 -6.42 14.73 6.58
N ASN A 134 -5.69 15.66 7.19
CA ASN A 134 -5.59 15.83 8.65
C ASN A 134 -6.82 16.53 9.26
N GLN A 135 -7.86 16.85 8.46
CA GLN A 135 -8.93 17.80 8.83
C GLN A 135 -10.15 17.22 9.55
N THR A 136 -10.18 15.93 9.86
CA THR A 136 -11.07 15.42 10.93
C THR A 136 -10.36 15.52 12.27
N LEU A 137 -10.28 16.75 12.77
CA LEU A 137 -9.75 17.14 14.08
C LEU A 137 -10.44 16.35 15.19
N GLY A 138 -9.66 15.60 15.96
CA GLY A 138 -10.18 14.85 17.11
C GLY A 138 -9.08 14.46 18.08
N ILE A 139 -8.32 13.40 17.77
CA ILE A 139 -7.12 13.01 18.53
C ILE A 139 -6.13 12.36 17.54
N GLY A 140 -4.95 12.96 17.37
CA GLY A 140 -3.87 12.39 16.56
C GLY A 140 -3.07 11.42 17.41
N GLY A 141 -3.35 10.12 17.29
CA GLY A 141 -2.52 9.09 17.90
C GLY A 141 -1.18 8.93 17.18
N THR A 142 -0.11 8.63 17.90
CA THR A 142 1.18 8.26 17.29
C THR A 142 1.24 6.76 17.05
N CYS A 143 1.97 6.34 16.01
CA CYS A 143 2.24 4.95 15.72
C CYS A 143 3.73 4.74 15.58
N CYS A 144 4.31 3.90 16.43
CA CYS A 144 5.72 3.54 16.39
C CYS A 144 5.86 2.09 15.94
N LEU A 145 6.57 1.88 14.83
CA LEU A 145 7.04 0.58 14.36
C LEU A 145 8.45 0.39 14.92
N GLN A 146 8.69 -0.72 15.62
CA GLN A 146 9.97 -0.99 16.26
C GLN A 146 10.37 -2.45 16.07
N LEU A 147 11.65 -2.68 15.77
CA LEU A 147 12.30 -3.99 15.76
C LEU A 147 13.54 -3.87 16.64
N GLU A 148 13.61 -4.63 17.73
CA GLU A 148 14.73 -4.53 18.68
C GLU A 148 16.00 -5.17 18.13
N GLU A 149 15.87 -6.38 17.60
CA GLU A 149 16.94 -7.20 17.05
C GLU A 149 16.44 -7.96 15.81
N GLU A 150 17.38 -8.46 15.01
CA GLU A 150 17.05 -9.27 13.84
C GLU A 150 16.42 -10.60 14.26
N GLY A 151 15.36 -11.03 13.56
CA GLY A 151 14.57 -12.21 13.93
C GLY A 151 13.62 -12.01 15.12
N GLY A 152 13.68 -10.87 15.80
CA GLY A 152 12.70 -10.48 16.83
C GLY A 152 11.33 -10.10 16.23
N PRO A 153 10.29 -9.98 17.07
CA PRO A 153 8.97 -9.55 16.61
C PRO A 153 8.97 -8.07 16.20
N LEU A 154 8.10 -7.70 15.25
CA LEU A 154 7.81 -6.31 14.93
C LEU A 154 6.81 -5.76 15.96
N SER A 155 7.28 -4.88 16.83
CA SER A 155 6.45 -4.18 17.81
C SER A 155 5.77 -2.98 17.17
N ILE A 156 4.45 -2.91 17.28
CA ILE A 156 3.62 -1.79 16.86
C ILE A 156 3.06 -1.16 18.13
N ILE A 157 3.47 0.07 18.40
CA ILE A 157 3.10 0.82 19.58
C ILE A 157 2.24 1.99 19.14
N ILE A 158 0.96 1.98 19.51
CA ILE A 158 0.03 3.05 19.19
C ILE A 158 -0.33 3.78 20.48
N GLU A 159 -0.20 5.10 20.48
CA GLU A 159 -0.52 5.94 21.63
C GLU A 159 -1.56 7.00 21.24
N GLU A 160 -2.71 6.98 21.89
CA GLU A 160 -3.82 7.90 21.63
C GLU A 160 -4.55 8.24 22.94
N SER A 161 -4.83 9.52 23.19
CA SER A 161 -5.56 9.99 24.39
C SER A 161 -4.99 9.47 25.73
N GLY A 162 -3.68 9.25 25.82
CA GLY A 162 -3.01 8.70 27.01
C GLY A 162 -3.15 7.18 27.17
N VAL A 163 -3.79 6.49 26.23
CA VAL A 163 -3.82 5.02 26.14
C VAL A 163 -2.68 4.56 25.23
N LYS A 164 -1.84 3.67 25.74
CA LYS A 164 -0.75 3.04 24.99
C LYS A 164 -1.09 1.58 24.73
N THR A 165 -1.18 1.20 23.46
CA THR A 165 -1.37 -0.18 23.02
C THR A 165 -0.09 -0.68 22.38
N VAL A 166 0.35 -1.88 22.76
CA VAL A 166 1.54 -2.53 22.20
C VAL A 166 1.10 -3.88 21.64
N ALA A 167 1.37 -4.10 20.36
CA ALA A 167 1.15 -5.36 19.68
C ALA A 167 2.49 -5.86 19.13
N ASN A 168 2.83 -7.13 19.40
CA ASN A 168 4.06 -7.75 18.91
C ASN A 168 3.68 -8.76 17.82
N LEU A 169 4.06 -8.46 16.57
CA LEU A 169 3.82 -9.35 15.45
C LEU A 169 5.03 -10.24 15.23
N SER A 170 4.79 -11.55 15.16
CA SER A 170 5.84 -12.51 14.83
C SER A 170 6.38 -12.24 13.43
N THR A 171 7.70 -12.24 13.32
CA THR A 171 8.44 -12.18 12.07
C THR A 171 8.82 -13.60 11.64
N TYR A 172 8.92 -13.81 10.33
CA TYR A 172 9.31 -15.08 9.73
C TYR A 172 10.49 -14.87 8.79
N VAL A 173 11.24 -15.94 8.52
CA VAL A 173 12.34 -15.93 7.57
C VAL A 173 11.82 -15.49 6.19
N PRO A 174 12.49 -14.54 5.52
CA PRO A 174 12.03 -14.04 4.24
C PRO A 174 12.16 -15.10 3.13
N GLU A 175 11.05 -15.48 2.51
CA GLU A 175 11.09 -15.97 1.12
C GLU A 175 11.08 -14.74 0.22
N ILE A 176 12.19 -14.48 -0.48
CA ILE A 176 12.31 -13.35 -1.41
C ILE A 176 11.70 -13.81 -2.74
N PRO A 177 10.51 -13.30 -3.13
CA PRO A 177 9.97 -13.63 -4.44
C PRO A 177 10.87 -13.01 -5.52
N GLU A 178 11.09 -13.75 -6.61
CA GLU A 178 11.72 -13.20 -7.81
C GLU A 178 10.81 -12.13 -8.40
N ASP A 179 11.38 -10.97 -8.73
CA ASP A 179 10.62 -9.89 -9.35
C ASP A 179 10.11 -10.33 -10.74
N ILE A 180 8.83 -10.04 -11.01
CA ILE A 180 8.26 -10.27 -12.35
C ILE A 180 8.97 -9.32 -13.33
N PRO A 181 9.64 -9.84 -14.38
CA PRO A 181 10.41 -9.00 -15.28
C PRO A 181 9.48 -8.04 -16.04
N PHE A 182 9.74 -6.75 -15.92
CA PHE A 182 8.98 -5.70 -16.59
C PHE A 182 9.91 -4.69 -17.26
N ASN A 183 10.12 -4.86 -18.57
CA ASN A 183 10.97 -3.97 -19.35
C ASN A 183 10.23 -2.66 -19.68
N ARG A 184 10.67 -1.55 -19.06
CA ARG A 184 10.08 -0.22 -19.26
C ARG A 184 10.45 0.41 -20.61
N ASP A 185 11.51 -0.07 -21.24
CA ASP A 185 11.97 0.43 -22.54
C ASP A 185 11.23 -0.24 -23.71
N GLU A 186 10.63 -1.41 -23.46
CA GLU A 186 9.95 -2.24 -24.46
C GLU A 186 8.46 -2.43 -24.13
N LEU A 187 7.73 -1.31 -24.05
CA LEU A 187 6.29 -1.31 -23.76
C LEU A 187 5.45 -1.42 -25.04
N ALA A 188 4.58 -2.42 -25.11
CA ALA A 188 3.57 -2.54 -26.19
C ALA A 188 2.60 -1.34 -26.18
N TYR A 189 2.25 -0.86 -24.98
CA TYR A 189 1.49 0.37 -24.78
C TYR A 189 1.79 1.02 -23.42
N LYS A 190 1.56 2.33 -23.33
CA LYS A 190 1.65 3.15 -22.13
C LYS A 190 0.48 4.12 -22.11
N ILE A 191 -0.35 4.02 -21.07
CA ILE A 191 -1.48 4.91 -20.84
C ILE A 191 -1.35 5.49 -19.43
N ILE A 192 -1.41 6.82 -19.32
CA ILE A 192 -1.50 7.54 -18.04
C ILE A 192 -2.80 8.34 -18.08
N MET A 193 -3.58 8.26 -17.01
CA MET A 193 -4.86 8.94 -16.86
C MET A 193 -5.11 9.26 -15.38
N GLN A 194 -6.05 10.15 -15.12
CA GLN A 194 -6.46 10.42 -13.74
C GLN A 194 -7.07 9.16 -13.11
N SER A 195 -6.60 8.82 -11.90
CA SER A 195 -7.03 7.62 -11.16
C SER A 195 -8.55 7.56 -10.95
N ARG A 196 -9.20 8.72 -10.82
CA ARG A 196 -10.66 8.83 -10.70
C ARG A 196 -11.40 8.22 -11.89
N TYR A 197 -10.92 8.43 -13.11
CA TYR A 197 -11.57 7.87 -14.30
C TYR A 197 -11.47 6.34 -14.36
N LEU A 198 -10.31 5.79 -13.95
CA LEU A 198 -10.14 4.34 -13.85
C LEU A 198 -11.04 3.76 -12.74
N LEU A 199 -11.13 4.45 -11.61
CA LEU A 199 -12.01 4.08 -10.52
C LEU A 199 -13.48 4.06 -10.96
N ASP A 200 -13.95 5.12 -11.61
CA ASP A 200 -15.34 5.21 -12.09
C ASP A 200 -15.64 4.06 -13.06
N ALA A 201 -14.72 3.74 -13.98
CA ALA A 201 -14.86 2.62 -14.90
C ALA A 201 -14.91 1.26 -14.19
N LEU A 202 -14.04 1.01 -13.20
CA LEU A 202 -14.06 -0.24 -12.43
C LEU A 202 -15.33 -0.34 -11.55
N ALA A 203 -15.82 0.79 -11.04
CA ALA A 203 -17.06 0.84 -10.26
C ALA A 203 -18.29 0.47 -11.11
N GLU A 204 -18.32 0.85 -12.39
CA GLU A 204 -19.35 0.45 -13.35
C GLU A 204 -19.30 -1.07 -13.68
N LEU A 205 -18.11 -1.67 -13.68
CA LEU A 205 -17.94 -3.11 -13.89
C LEU A 205 -18.27 -3.95 -12.64
N SER A 206 -18.12 -3.37 -11.44
CA SER A 206 -18.23 -4.07 -10.17
C SER A 206 -19.57 -4.77 -9.90
N PRO A 207 -20.76 -4.23 -10.26
CA PRO A 207 -22.04 -4.87 -9.98
C PRO A 207 -22.19 -6.26 -10.62
N ASN A 208 -21.49 -6.50 -11.74
CA ASN A 208 -21.50 -7.79 -12.41
C ASN A 208 -20.54 -8.81 -11.80
N GLY A 209 -19.72 -8.42 -10.81
CA GLY A 209 -18.74 -9.28 -10.15
C GLY A 209 -17.85 -10.09 -11.11
N PRO A 210 -17.27 -9.48 -12.17
CA PRO A 210 -16.51 -10.23 -13.15
C PRO A 210 -15.27 -10.87 -12.50
N LYS A 211 -15.06 -12.17 -12.76
CA LYS A 211 -13.86 -12.90 -12.30
C LYS A 211 -12.63 -12.60 -13.16
N ARG A 212 -12.86 -12.07 -14.36
CA ARG A 212 -11.83 -11.77 -15.36
C ARG A 212 -12.07 -10.39 -15.94
N LEU A 213 -10.99 -9.63 -16.08
CA LEU A 213 -10.98 -8.30 -16.68
C LEU A 213 -10.19 -8.34 -17.98
N THR A 214 -10.84 -7.99 -19.09
CA THR A 214 -10.19 -7.82 -20.38
C THR A 214 -9.86 -6.36 -20.60
N ILE A 215 -8.59 -6.08 -20.82
CA ILE A 215 -8.08 -4.75 -21.17
C ILE A 215 -7.76 -4.78 -22.66
N THR A 216 -8.38 -3.89 -23.42
CA THR A 216 -8.09 -3.72 -24.86
C THR A 216 -7.60 -2.31 -25.12
N THR A 217 -6.49 -2.17 -25.84
CA THR A 217 -5.93 -0.88 -26.27
C THR A 217 -5.77 -0.86 -27.78
N SER A 218 -6.02 0.29 -28.41
CA SER A 218 -5.87 0.43 -29.86
C SER A 218 -5.61 1.88 -30.25
N LYS A 219 -4.91 2.14 -31.36
CA LYS A 219 -4.64 3.50 -31.84
C LYS A 219 -5.90 4.30 -32.21
N ASN A 220 -7.00 3.60 -32.50
CA ASN A 220 -8.27 4.19 -32.89
C ASN A 220 -9.26 4.12 -31.71
N GLN A 221 -10.36 4.87 -31.81
CA GLN A 221 -11.46 4.74 -30.86
C GLN A 221 -11.91 3.26 -30.76
N PRO A 222 -12.15 2.75 -29.54
CA PRO A 222 -12.31 3.45 -28.26
C PRO A 222 -11.01 3.74 -27.46
N TYR A 223 -9.81 3.60 -28.03
CA TYR A 223 -8.48 3.81 -27.42
C TYR A 223 -8.12 2.86 -26.27
N LEU A 224 -8.97 2.78 -25.26
CA LEU A 224 -8.93 1.86 -24.13
C LEU A 224 -10.35 1.34 -23.87
N THR A 225 -10.46 0.04 -23.67
CA THR A 225 -11.69 -0.63 -23.26
C THR A 225 -11.41 -1.53 -22.07
N LEU A 226 -12.26 -1.45 -21.06
CA LEU A 226 -12.29 -2.35 -19.92
C LEU A 226 -13.57 -3.19 -20.01
N ALA A 227 -13.44 -4.50 -20.14
CA ALA A 227 -14.57 -5.41 -20.25
C ALA A 227 -14.51 -6.50 -19.19
N GLY A 228 -15.62 -6.72 -18.50
CA GLY A 228 -15.76 -7.77 -17.50
C GLY A 228 -16.94 -8.68 -17.82
N THR A 229 -16.73 -9.98 -17.73
CA THR A 229 -17.80 -10.98 -17.89
C THR A 229 -18.07 -11.64 -16.55
N GLY A 230 -19.30 -11.48 -16.06
CA GLY A 230 -19.82 -12.12 -14.86
C GLY A 230 -20.95 -13.10 -15.17
N ASP A 231 -21.49 -13.73 -14.13
CA ASP A 231 -22.54 -14.74 -14.27
C ASP A 231 -23.87 -14.15 -14.75
N LEU A 232 -24.07 -12.85 -14.55
CA LEU A 232 -25.29 -12.10 -14.92
C LEU A 232 -25.18 -11.36 -16.26
N GLY A 233 -24.02 -11.38 -16.91
CA GLY A 233 -23.79 -10.70 -18.19
C GLY A 233 -22.39 -10.10 -18.31
N SER A 234 -22.16 -9.41 -19.42
CA SER A 234 -20.92 -8.68 -19.70
C SER A 234 -21.14 -7.18 -19.58
N SER A 235 -20.22 -6.48 -18.92
CA SER A 235 -20.13 -5.02 -18.96
C SER A 235 -18.88 -4.59 -19.69
N VAL A 236 -18.99 -3.46 -20.39
CA VAL A 236 -17.90 -2.86 -21.17
C VAL A 236 -17.89 -1.36 -20.92
N VAL A 237 -16.71 -0.81 -20.63
CA VAL A 237 -16.49 0.63 -20.48
C VAL A 237 -15.46 1.06 -21.52
N ASP A 238 -15.89 1.97 -22.41
CA ASP A 238 -15.10 2.47 -23.52
C ASP A 238 -14.64 3.92 -23.30
N PHE A 239 -13.34 4.17 -23.47
CA PHE A 239 -12.73 5.50 -23.39
C PHE A 239 -12.69 6.20 -24.76
N ALA A 240 -13.80 6.13 -25.51
CA ALA A 240 -13.86 6.63 -26.88
C ALA A 240 -13.74 8.16 -27.02
N LYS A 241 -14.16 8.92 -25.99
CA LYS A 241 -14.33 10.37 -26.07
C LYS A 241 -13.11 11.22 -25.72
N GLY A 242 -11.94 10.65 -25.41
CA GLY A 242 -10.83 11.53 -25.07
C GLY A 242 -9.45 10.91 -25.11
N ARG A 243 -8.66 11.30 -26.10
CA ARG A 243 -7.21 11.46 -25.92
C ARG A 243 -6.90 12.49 -24.83
N GLU A 244 -7.83 13.41 -24.54
CA GLU A 244 -7.74 14.40 -23.46
C GLU A 244 -7.90 13.80 -22.05
N LEU A 245 -8.64 12.69 -21.92
CA LEU A 245 -8.76 11.98 -20.63
C LEU A 245 -7.49 11.20 -20.28
N LEU A 246 -6.67 10.92 -21.30
CA LEU A 246 -5.43 10.17 -21.22
C LEU A 246 -4.25 11.14 -21.31
N GLU A 247 -3.70 11.52 -20.16
CA GLU A 247 -2.52 12.38 -20.04
C GLU A 247 -1.32 11.85 -20.86
N THR A 248 -1.17 10.54 -20.95
CA THR A 248 -0.25 9.89 -21.88
C THR A 248 -0.96 8.77 -22.60
N PHE A 249 -0.75 8.70 -23.91
CA PHE A 249 -1.28 7.64 -24.75
C PHE A 249 -0.25 7.26 -25.83
N ALA A 250 0.39 6.11 -25.63
CA ALA A 250 1.28 5.48 -26.60
C ALA A 250 0.86 4.02 -26.77
N VAL A 251 0.50 3.63 -27.99
CA VAL A 251 0.10 2.25 -28.33
C VAL A 251 0.82 1.88 -29.61
N GLN A 252 1.60 0.80 -29.60
CA GLN A 252 2.33 0.34 -30.79
C GLN A 252 1.39 -0.36 -31.77
N GLU A 253 0.65 -1.35 -31.29
CA GLU A 253 -0.31 -2.15 -32.04
C GLU A 253 -1.55 -2.42 -31.18
N ARG A 254 -2.63 -2.90 -31.80
CA ARG A 254 -3.82 -3.32 -31.04
C ARG A 254 -3.41 -4.44 -30.09
N TRP A 255 -3.68 -4.23 -28.82
CA TRP A 255 -3.35 -5.19 -27.77
C TRP A 255 -4.59 -5.51 -26.96
N ALA A 256 -4.77 -6.78 -26.61
CA ALA A 256 -5.86 -7.22 -25.75
C ALA A 256 -5.40 -8.39 -24.88
N GLN A 257 -5.63 -8.29 -23.58
CA GLN A 257 -5.31 -9.34 -22.63
C GLN A 257 -6.40 -9.42 -21.57
N THR A 258 -6.67 -10.64 -21.15
CA THR A 258 -7.55 -10.93 -20.02
C THR A 258 -6.72 -11.36 -18.82
N TYR A 259 -7.02 -10.76 -17.68
CA TYR A 259 -6.48 -11.11 -16.37
C TYR A 259 -7.58 -11.72 -15.51
#